data_AF-A7H931-F1
#
_entry.id   AF-A7H931-F1
#
_cell.length_a   1.000
_cell.length_b   1.000
_cell.length_c   1.000
_cell.angle_alpha   90.00
_cell.angle_beta   90.00
_cell.angle_gamma   90.00
#
_symmetry.space_group_name_H-M   'P 1'
#
loop_
_entity.id
_entity.type
_entity.pdbx_description
1 polymer ?
#
loop_
_entity_poly.entity_id
_entity_poly.type
_entity_poly.pdbx_seq_one_letter_code
_entity_poly.pdbx_strand_id
1 'polypeptide(L)'
;MSVYQLLIFVHVLGAVGVFVAMGIEAVSVPRLQRAETPAEAREALRAVAPSGRLGPLAMLTALVSGVWMMAVAWRHQAWIVTAFIALVGMGLAGGAVTGRGLRRLGAALAAERGAVLSETFRAVRSGVPLAASLRVRTALGVGILALMTMKPDTGGAWLILLAAGLAALVAAVPLAGRRAPLAPSPARDAS
;
A
#
# COMPACT_ATOMS: atom_id res chain seq x y z
N MET A 1 1.42 34.49 6.58
CA MET A 1 2.01 33.14 6.42
C MET A 1 3.17 33.23 5.44
N SER A 2 4.29 32.55 5.71
CA SER A 2 5.41 32.50 4.76
C SER A 2 5.20 31.41 3.70
N VAL A 3 5.85 31.55 2.55
CA VAL A 3 5.86 30.52 1.48
C VAL A 3 6.35 29.18 2.05
N TYR A 4 7.33 29.20 2.95
CA TYR A 4 7.83 28.02 3.62
C TYR A 4 6.74 27.30 4.45
N GLN A 5 5.94 28.03 5.23
CA GLN A 5 4.83 27.45 6.00
C GLN A 5 3.74 26.84 5.11
N LEU A 6 3.42 27.51 4.00
CA LEU A 6 2.49 26.97 3.01
C LEU A 6 3.00 25.66 2.41
N LEU A 7 4.29 25.59 2.08
CA LEU A 7 4.89 24.38 1.53
C LEU A 7 4.94 23.22 2.53
N ILE A 8 5.19 23.48 3.82
CA ILE A 8 5.05 22.46 4.86
C ILE A 8 3.62 21.93 4.87
N PHE A 9 2.62 22.82 4.87
CA PHE A 9 1.22 22.40 4.87
C PHE A 9 0.89 21.52 3.65
N VAL A 10 1.28 21.95 2.45
CA VAL A 10 1.09 21.18 1.21
C VAL A 10 1.83 19.84 1.25
N HIS A 11 3.04 19.80 1.81
CA HIS A 11 3.82 18.57 1.97
C HIS A 11 3.12 17.56 2.88
N VAL A 12 2.68 18.01 4.06
CA VAL A 12 1.95 17.18 5.01
C VAL A 12 0.61 16.73 4.42
N LEU A 13 -0.10 17.61 3.71
CA LEU A 13 -1.34 17.26 3.00
C LEU A 13 -1.10 16.17 1.95
N GLY A 14 -0.01 16.26 1.19
CA GLY A 14 0.42 15.21 0.27
C GLY A 14 0.69 13.89 1.00
N ALA A 15 1.44 13.92 2.11
CA ALA A 15 1.71 12.72 2.90
C ALA A 15 0.41 12.09 3.43
N VAL A 16 -0.50 12.88 3.99
CA VAL A 16 -1.84 12.43 4.43
C VAL A 16 -2.61 11.82 3.26
N GLY A 17 -2.60 12.45 2.09
CA GLY A 17 -3.26 11.92 0.88
C GLY A 17 -2.73 10.54 0.47
N VAL A 18 -1.43 10.28 0.63
CA VAL A 18 -0.84 8.95 0.39
C VAL A 18 -1.40 7.91 1.37
N PHE A 19 -1.51 8.25 2.66
CA PHE A 19 -2.13 7.37 3.66
C PHE A 19 -3.63 7.15 3.42
N VAL A 20 -4.36 8.16 2.99
CA VAL A 20 -5.78 8.02 2.61
C VAL A 20 -5.92 7.06 1.44
N ALA A 21 -5.09 7.18 0.40
CA ALA A 21 -5.08 6.24 -0.72
C ALA A 21 -4.79 4.81 -0.25
N MET A 22 -3.80 4.62 0.63
CA MET A 22 -3.51 3.31 1.23
C MET A 22 -4.66 2.78 2.09
N GLY A 23 -5.39 3.64 2.81
CA GLY A 23 -6.57 3.28 3.58
C GLY A 23 -7.70 2.75 2.70
N ILE A 24 -7.96 3.40 1.56
CA ILE A 24 -8.92 2.93 0.55
C ILE A 24 -8.53 1.52 0.08
N GLU A 25 -7.26 1.30 -0.23
CA GLU A 25 -6.75 -0.01 -0.63
C GLU A 25 -6.87 -1.05 0.48
N ALA A 26 -6.60 -0.67 1.74
CA ALA A 26 -6.69 -1.56 2.90
C ALA A 26 -8.10 -2.11 3.11
N VAL A 27 -9.12 -1.33 2.79
CA VAL A 27 -10.52 -1.75 2.87
C VAL A 27 -10.96 -2.51 1.62
N SER A 28 -10.50 -2.10 0.43
CA SER A 28 -11.00 -2.61 -0.85
C SER A 28 -10.33 -3.92 -1.29
N VAL A 29 -9.02 -4.07 -1.07
CA VAL A 29 -8.27 -5.26 -1.48
C VAL A 29 -8.79 -6.54 -0.82
N PRO A 30 -9.08 -6.57 0.50
CA PRO A 30 -9.65 -7.76 1.12
C PRO A 30 -11.04 -8.12 0.61
N ARG A 31 -11.85 -7.13 0.19
CA ARG A 31 -13.16 -7.38 -0.46
C ARG A 31 -12.97 -8.05 -1.81
N LEU A 32 -12.03 -7.56 -2.62
CA LEU A 32 -11.69 -8.17 -3.91
C LEU A 32 -11.16 -9.61 -3.77
N GLN A 33 -10.36 -9.87 -2.72
CA GLN A 33 -9.83 -11.19 -2.43
C GLN A 33 -10.89 -12.21 -1.98
N ARG A 34 -11.97 -11.74 -1.34
CA ARG A 34 -13.07 -12.58 -0.86
C ARG A 34 -14.27 -12.66 -1.80
N ALA A 35 -14.31 -11.85 -2.86
CA ALA A 35 -15.41 -11.86 -3.82
C ALA A 35 -15.63 -13.26 -4.42
N GLU A 36 -16.88 -13.72 -4.44
CA GLU A 36 -17.28 -15.01 -5.00
C GLU A 36 -17.95 -14.82 -6.37
N THR A 37 -18.55 -13.65 -6.59
CA THR A 37 -19.25 -13.30 -7.83
C THR A 37 -18.54 -12.20 -8.62
N PRO A 38 -18.73 -12.13 -9.96
CA PRO A 38 -18.23 -11.01 -10.76
C PRO A 38 -18.78 -9.65 -10.32
N ALA A 39 -20.00 -9.60 -9.77
CA ALA A 39 -20.61 -8.37 -9.28
C ALA A 39 -19.84 -7.80 -8.08
N GLU A 40 -19.58 -8.62 -7.06
CA GLU A 40 -18.78 -8.26 -5.89
C GLU A 40 -17.36 -7.83 -6.28
N ALA A 41 -16.73 -8.56 -7.21
CA ALA A 41 -15.40 -8.21 -7.70
C ALA A 41 -15.38 -6.83 -8.39
N ARG A 42 -16.43 -6.50 -9.16
CA ARG A 42 -16.55 -5.20 -9.84
C ARG A 42 -16.75 -4.08 -8.82
N GLU A 43 -17.58 -4.31 -7.80
CA GLU A 43 -17.80 -3.36 -6.72
C GLU A 43 -16.49 -3.08 -5.97
N ALA A 44 -15.75 -4.13 -5.60
CA ALA A 44 -14.46 -3.98 -4.93
C ALA A 44 -13.42 -3.26 -5.80
N LEU A 45 -13.38 -3.51 -7.11
CA LEU A 45 -12.51 -2.77 -8.04
C LEU A 45 -12.93 -1.30 -8.22
N ARG A 46 -14.23 -1.00 -8.19
CA ARG A 46 -14.72 0.39 -8.20
C ARG A 46 -14.35 1.11 -6.92
N ALA A 47 -14.44 0.44 -5.78
CA ALA A 47 -14.07 1.01 -4.47
C ALA A 47 -12.57 1.37 -4.39
N VAL A 48 -11.69 0.60 -5.04
CA VAL A 48 -10.25 0.90 -5.07
C VAL A 48 -9.87 1.92 -6.15
N ALA A 49 -10.69 2.17 -7.16
CA ALA A 49 -10.37 3.06 -8.29
C ALA A 49 -9.91 4.48 -7.89
N PRO A 50 -10.48 5.15 -6.87
CA PRO A 50 -10.02 6.47 -6.44
C PRO A 50 -8.55 6.48 -5.99
N SER A 51 -8.07 5.39 -5.37
CA SER A 51 -6.68 5.28 -4.91
C SER A 51 -5.68 5.37 -6.07
N GLY A 52 -6.06 4.93 -7.27
CA GLY A 52 -5.20 4.93 -8.46
C GLY A 52 -4.85 6.32 -8.98
N ARG A 53 -5.65 7.34 -8.67
CA ARG A 53 -5.34 8.75 -8.99
C ARG A 53 -4.86 9.51 -7.77
N LEU A 54 -5.51 9.30 -6.63
CA LEU A 54 -5.19 10.00 -5.38
C LEU A 54 -3.77 9.71 -4.93
N GLY A 55 -3.34 8.44 -4.95
CA GLY A 55 -2.00 8.03 -4.51
C GLY A 55 -0.87 8.75 -5.25
N PRO A 56 -0.80 8.64 -6.60
CA PRO A 56 0.23 9.33 -7.38
C PRO A 56 0.21 10.85 -7.23
N LEU A 57 -0.99 11.47 -7.21
CA LEU A 57 -1.11 12.93 -7.07
C LEU A 57 -0.63 13.40 -5.69
N ALA A 58 -1.02 12.69 -4.63
CA ALA A 58 -0.60 12.99 -3.27
C ALA A 58 0.91 12.78 -3.09
N MET A 59 1.46 11.71 -3.67
CA MET A 59 2.90 11.43 -3.67
C MET A 59 3.68 12.52 -4.41
N LEU A 60 3.21 12.95 -5.58
CA LEU A 60 3.83 14.04 -6.34
C LEU A 60 3.79 15.35 -5.56
N THR A 61 2.66 15.63 -4.90
CA THR A 61 2.48 16.83 -4.05
C THR A 61 3.48 16.84 -2.90
N ALA A 62 3.64 15.71 -2.19
CA ALA A 62 4.62 15.56 -1.12
C ALA A 62 6.06 15.68 -1.66
N LEU A 63 6.35 15.07 -2.80
CA LEU A 63 7.68 15.07 -3.41
C LEU A 63 8.12 16.47 -3.84
N VAL A 64 7.29 17.18 -4.61
CA VAL A 64 7.63 18.50 -5.15
C VAL A 64 7.86 19.51 -4.03
N SER A 65 6.95 19.54 -3.05
CA SER A 65 7.08 20.42 -1.88
C SER A 65 8.29 20.05 -1.01
N GLY A 66 8.57 18.75 -0.83
CA GLY A 66 9.71 18.27 -0.06
C GLY A 66 11.05 18.62 -0.70
N VAL A 67 11.19 18.42 -2.02
CA VAL A 67 12.39 18.77 -2.79
C VAL A 67 12.65 20.27 -2.75
N TRP A 68 11.60 21.09 -2.87
CA TRP A 68 11.73 22.53 -2.72
C TRP A 68 12.27 22.90 -1.34
N MET A 69 11.66 22.39 -0.27
CA MET A 69 12.10 22.66 1.11
C MET A 69 13.56 22.20 1.36
N MET A 70 13.95 21.06 0.80
CA MET A 70 15.34 20.58 0.86
C MET A 70 16.30 21.59 0.23
N ALA A 71 15.97 22.11 -0.96
CA ALA A 71 16.81 23.06 -1.68
C ALA A 71 16.99 24.40 -0.95
N VAL A 72 15.93 24.91 -0.31
CA VAL A 72 15.95 26.26 0.28
C VAL A 72 16.31 26.31 1.77
N ALA A 73 16.16 25.21 2.52
CA ALA A 73 16.29 25.24 3.99
C ALA A 73 17.18 24.15 4.60
N TRP A 74 17.22 22.93 4.06
CA TRP A 74 17.80 21.79 4.79
C TRP A 74 19.08 21.22 4.18
N ARG A 75 19.35 21.45 2.89
CA ARG A 75 20.44 20.81 2.14
C ARG A 75 20.35 19.27 2.25
N HIS A 76 21.46 18.57 2.00
CA HIS A 76 21.51 17.11 1.89
C HIS A 76 21.74 16.46 3.26
N GLN A 77 20.67 16.21 4.01
CA GLN A 77 20.71 15.50 5.29
C GLN A 77 20.43 14.00 5.10
N ALA A 78 21.05 13.15 5.93
CA ALA A 78 20.93 11.69 5.80
C ALA A 78 19.48 11.19 5.87
N TRP A 79 18.66 11.73 6.78
CA TRP A 79 17.24 11.37 6.89
C TRP A 79 16.44 11.76 5.64
N ILE A 80 16.80 12.83 4.94
CA ILE A 80 16.14 13.26 3.68
C ILE A 80 16.45 12.25 2.58
N VAL A 81 17.73 11.92 2.39
CA VAL A 81 18.15 10.96 1.36
C VAL A 81 17.51 9.59 1.62
N THR A 82 17.50 9.15 2.88
CA THR A 82 16.90 7.88 3.28
C THR A 82 15.39 7.86 3.05
N ALA A 83 14.69 8.93 3.42
CA ALA A 83 13.24 9.06 3.18
C ALA A 83 12.92 9.11 1.68
N PHE A 84 13.76 9.74 0.88
CA PHE A 84 13.62 9.78 -0.58
C PHE A 84 13.76 8.38 -1.20
N ILE A 85 14.76 7.60 -0.77
CA ILE A 85 14.92 6.20 -1.20
C ILE A 85 13.68 5.38 -0.83
N ALA A 86 13.18 5.51 0.41
CA ALA A 86 11.97 4.83 0.85
C ALA A 86 10.73 5.23 0.04
N LEU A 87 10.59 6.51 -0.31
CA LEU A 87 9.50 7.04 -1.12
C LEU A 87 9.55 6.48 -2.55
N VAL A 88 10.73 6.40 -3.16
CA VAL A 88 10.92 5.76 -4.47
C VAL A 88 10.53 4.29 -4.40
N GLY A 89 10.98 3.56 -3.37
CA GLY A 89 10.57 2.17 -3.14
C GLY A 89 9.05 2.02 -3.00
N MET A 90 8.40 2.93 -2.27
CA MET A 90 6.94 2.96 -2.12
C MET A 90 6.24 3.22 -3.47
N GLY A 91 6.72 4.18 -4.25
CA GLY A 91 6.20 4.48 -5.58
C GLY A 91 6.34 3.31 -6.56
N LEU A 92 7.48 2.63 -6.54
CA LEU A 92 7.71 1.41 -7.32
C LEU A 92 6.76 0.30 -6.91
N ALA A 93 6.61 0.01 -5.61
CA ALA A 93 5.64 -0.98 -5.14
C ALA A 93 4.19 -0.62 -5.55
N GLY A 94 3.81 0.66 -5.43
CA GLY A 94 2.47 1.14 -5.78
C GLY A 94 2.19 1.04 -7.27
N GLY A 95 3.08 1.55 -8.12
CA GLY A 95 2.89 1.54 -9.57
C GLY A 95 3.12 0.16 -10.19
N ALA A 96 4.25 -0.48 -9.87
CA ALA A 96 4.71 -1.69 -10.52
C ALA A 96 3.96 -2.94 -10.08
N VAL A 97 3.54 -3.00 -8.81
CA VAL A 97 2.87 -4.18 -8.25
C VAL A 97 1.36 -3.93 -8.17
N THR A 98 0.95 -2.91 -7.41
CA THR A 98 -0.49 -2.65 -7.19
C THR A 98 -1.17 -2.17 -8.46
N GLY A 99 -0.68 -1.10 -9.10
CA GLY A 99 -1.28 -0.52 -10.29
C GLY A 99 -1.37 -1.51 -11.45
N ARG A 100 -0.27 -2.22 -11.76
CA ARG A 100 -0.28 -3.27 -12.78
C ARG A 100 -1.21 -4.43 -12.41
N GLY A 101 -1.21 -4.84 -11.14
CA GLY A 101 -2.08 -5.89 -10.62
C GLY A 101 -3.56 -5.57 -10.78
N LEU A 102 -3.98 -4.38 -10.34
CA LEU A 102 -5.36 -3.91 -10.47
C LEU A 102 -5.80 -3.78 -11.93
N ARG A 103 -4.92 -3.33 -12.83
CA ARG A 103 -5.20 -3.30 -14.28
C ARG A 103 -5.41 -4.69 -14.86
N ARG A 104 -4.56 -5.67 -14.49
CA ARG A 104 -4.70 -7.07 -14.91
C ARG A 104 -6.02 -7.66 -14.42
N LEU A 105 -6.40 -7.38 -13.18
CA LEU A 105 -7.67 -7.82 -12.60
C LEU A 105 -8.88 -7.17 -13.28
N GLY A 106 -8.80 -5.88 -13.59
CA GLY A 106 -9.84 -5.19 -14.34
C GLY A 106 -10.03 -5.78 -15.74
N ALA A 107 -8.94 -6.09 -16.45
CA ALA A 107 -9.01 -6.72 -17.77
C ALA A 107 -9.59 -8.15 -17.69
N ALA A 108 -9.17 -8.96 -16.73
CA ALA A 108 -9.70 -10.31 -16.53
C ALA A 108 -11.20 -10.27 -16.18
N LEU A 109 -11.61 -9.34 -15.31
CA LEU A 109 -13.01 -9.20 -14.91
C LEU A 109 -13.92 -8.67 -16.02
N ALA A 110 -13.39 -7.89 -16.97
CA ALA A 110 -14.14 -7.46 -18.14
C ALA A 110 -14.50 -8.63 -19.07
N ALA A 111 -13.73 -9.72 -19.04
CA ALA A 111 -14.02 -10.94 -19.79
C ALA A 111 -15.04 -11.86 -19.08
N GLU A 112 -15.38 -11.61 -17.81
CA GLU A 112 -16.31 -12.43 -17.04
C GLU A 112 -17.77 -12.19 -17.44
N ARG A 113 -18.47 -13.27 -17.82
CA ARG A 113 -19.90 -13.26 -18.21
C ARG A 113 -20.79 -14.20 -17.39
N GLY A 114 -20.22 -15.11 -16.62
CA GLY A 114 -20.97 -16.09 -15.83
C GLY A 114 -21.52 -15.55 -14.51
N ALA A 115 -22.34 -16.37 -13.83
CA ALA A 115 -22.80 -16.09 -12.47
C ALA A 115 -21.69 -16.28 -11.41
N VAL A 116 -20.65 -17.05 -11.74
CA VAL A 116 -19.53 -17.40 -10.87
C VAL A 116 -18.22 -16.98 -11.54
N LEU A 117 -17.21 -16.62 -10.73
CA LEU A 117 -15.87 -16.28 -11.20
C LEU A 117 -15.19 -17.48 -11.88
N SER A 118 -14.64 -17.27 -13.08
CA SER A 118 -13.85 -18.27 -13.78
C SER A 118 -12.58 -18.65 -12.99
N GLU A 119 -12.06 -19.85 -13.26
CA GLU A 119 -10.75 -20.26 -12.73
C GLU A 119 -9.62 -19.33 -13.21
N THR A 120 -9.72 -18.82 -14.44
CA THR A 120 -8.77 -17.84 -14.99
C THR A 120 -8.71 -16.59 -14.13
N PHE A 121 -9.86 -16.01 -13.75
CA PHE A 121 -9.87 -14.85 -12.87
C PHE A 121 -9.33 -15.18 -11.48
N ARG A 122 -9.70 -16.33 -10.90
CA ARG A 122 -9.17 -16.78 -9.60
C ARG A 122 -7.64 -16.95 -9.63
N ALA A 123 -7.09 -17.51 -10.71
CA ALA A 123 -5.66 -17.64 -10.94
C ALA A 123 -4.98 -16.26 -10.99
N VAL A 124 -5.50 -15.33 -11.81
CA VAL A 124 -4.99 -13.96 -11.88
C VAL A 124 -5.04 -13.28 -10.51
N ARG A 125 -6.14 -13.41 -9.78
CA ARG A 125 -6.31 -12.85 -8.42
C ARG A 125 -5.30 -13.40 -7.43
N SER A 126 -5.06 -14.71 -7.42
CA SER A 126 -4.09 -15.35 -6.53
C SER A 126 -2.64 -14.96 -6.85
N GLY A 127 -2.32 -14.71 -8.13
CA GLY A 127 -0.99 -14.35 -8.57
C GLY A 127 -0.61 -12.88 -8.37
N VAL A 128 -1.54 -12.02 -7.94
CA VAL A 128 -1.27 -10.58 -7.74
C VAL A 128 -1.06 -10.31 -6.24
N PRO A 129 0.15 -9.94 -5.80
CA PRO A 129 0.46 -9.78 -4.37
C PRO A 129 0.02 -8.40 -3.82
N LEU A 130 -1.26 -8.03 -3.98
CA LEU A 130 -1.80 -6.72 -3.56
C LEU A 130 -1.63 -6.47 -2.06
N ALA A 131 -1.94 -7.47 -1.23
CA ALA A 131 -1.84 -7.36 0.22
C ALA A 131 -0.38 -7.17 0.68
N ALA A 132 0.56 -7.91 0.10
CA ALA A 132 1.98 -7.75 0.40
C ALA A 132 2.47 -6.35 -0.02
N SER A 133 2.14 -5.90 -1.24
CA SER A 133 2.48 -4.55 -1.71
C SER A 133 1.95 -3.45 -0.78
N LEU A 134 0.70 -3.56 -0.31
CA LEU A 134 0.12 -2.60 0.62
C LEU A 134 0.85 -2.58 1.97
N ARG A 135 1.20 -3.75 2.52
CA ARG A 135 1.96 -3.84 3.77
C ARG A 135 3.35 -3.24 3.66
N VAL A 136 4.07 -3.55 2.56
CA VAL A 136 5.38 -2.96 2.27
C VAL A 136 5.29 -1.44 2.21
N ARG A 137 4.32 -0.90 1.45
CA ARG A 137 4.13 0.56 1.36
C ARG A 137 3.75 1.18 2.70
N THR A 138 2.92 0.51 3.49
CA THR A 138 2.55 0.98 4.83
C THR A 138 3.78 1.06 5.74
N ALA A 139 4.62 0.01 5.75
CA ALA A 139 5.86 -0.02 6.53
C ALA A 139 6.84 1.09 6.08
N LEU A 140 7.01 1.29 4.77
CA LEU A 140 7.81 2.38 4.22
C LEU A 140 7.24 3.75 4.62
N GLY A 141 5.91 3.92 4.57
CA GLY A 141 5.26 5.17 4.97
C GLY A 141 5.50 5.51 6.44
N VAL A 142 5.37 4.52 7.33
CA VAL A 142 5.68 4.69 8.75
C VAL A 142 7.17 5.01 8.96
N GLY A 143 8.06 4.32 8.26
CA GLY A 143 9.50 4.60 8.29
C GLY A 143 9.83 6.04 7.84
N ILE A 144 9.19 6.52 6.78
CA ILE A 144 9.33 7.91 6.30
C ILE A 144 8.86 8.90 7.37
N LEU A 145 7.73 8.65 8.05
CA LEU A 145 7.26 9.51 9.14
C LEU A 145 8.26 9.56 10.30
N ALA A 146 8.84 8.41 10.68
CA ALA A 146 9.87 8.36 11.71
C ALA A 146 11.13 9.17 11.30
N LEU A 147 11.58 9.05 10.05
CA LEU A 147 12.71 9.83 9.53
C LEU A 147 12.43 11.34 9.55
N MET A 148 11.22 11.76 9.16
CA MET A 148 10.81 13.17 9.08
C MET A 148 10.64 13.82 10.46
N THR A 149 10.26 13.04 11.48
CA THR A 149 9.98 13.52 12.83
C THR A 149 11.20 13.48 13.73
N MET A 150 11.97 12.39 13.71
CA MET A 150 13.14 12.20 14.55
C MET A 150 14.42 12.80 13.96
N LYS A 151 14.47 12.98 12.63
CA LYS A 151 15.59 13.58 11.88
C LYS A 151 16.96 13.04 12.31
N PRO A 152 17.15 11.71 12.35
CA PRO A 152 18.39 11.12 12.83
C PRO A 152 19.57 11.48 11.93
N ASP A 153 20.77 11.28 12.48
CA ASP A 153 22.01 11.21 11.73
C ASP A 153 22.05 9.97 10.82
N THR A 154 23.16 9.77 10.10
CA THR A 154 23.29 8.67 9.14
C THR A 154 23.04 7.30 9.77
N GLY A 155 23.55 7.06 10.97
CA GLY A 155 23.40 5.77 11.67
C GLY A 155 21.93 5.49 12.02
N GLY A 156 21.24 6.46 12.63
CA GLY A 156 19.83 6.30 12.97
C GLY A 156 18.92 6.24 11.74
N ALA A 157 19.25 6.95 10.66
CA ALA A 157 18.45 6.93 9.43
C ALA A 157 18.44 5.55 8.78
N TRP A 158 19.61 4.92 8.64
CA TRP A 158 19.71 3.57 8.07
C TRP A 158 19.08 2.51 8.98
N LEU A 159 19.19 2.66 10.30
CA LEU A 159 18.54 1.74 11.24
C LEU A 159 17.01 1.76 11.08
N ILE A 160 16.42 2.95 10.97
CA ILE A 160 14.97 3.09 10.75
C ILE A 160 14.56 2.48 9.41
N LEU A 161 15.33 2.71 8.35
CA LEU A 161 15.03 2.12 7.05
C LEU A 161 15.17 0.59 7.06
N LEU A 162 16.20 0.07 7.73
CA LEU A 162 16.40 -1.37 7.91
C LEU A 162 15.24 -1.98 8.69
N ALA A 163 14.82 -1.36 9.80
CA ALA A 163 13.69 -1.81 10.60
C ALA A 163 12.38 -1.79 9.79
N ALA A 164 12.14 -0.74 9.00
CA ALA A 164 10.99 -0.67 8.10
C ALA A 164 11.05 -1.75 7.00
N GLY A 165 12.23 -2.01 6.44
CA GLY A 165 12.45 -3.07 5.46
C GLY A 165 12.24 -4.47 6.03
N LEU A 166 12.73 -4.72 7.25
CA LEU A 166 12.52 -5.98 7.98
C LEU A 166 11.04 -6.18 8.31
N ALA A 167 10.36 -5.13 8.80
CA ALA A 167 8.92 -5.17 9.03
C ALA A 167 8.14 -5.46 7.73
N ALA A 168 8.56 -4.88 6.62
CA ALA A 168 7.98 -5.13 5.30
C ALA A 168 8.19 -6.58 4.82
N LEU A 169 9.38 -7.15 5.03
CA LEU A 169 9.72 -8.54 4.72
C LEU A 169 8.89 -9.52 5.55
N VAL A 170 8.83 -9.32 6.87
CA VAL A 170 7.99 -10.14 7.78
C VAL A 170 6.52 -10.05 7.38
N ALA A 171 6.05 -8.85 7.01
CA ALA A 171 4.67 -8.63 6.59
C ALA A 171 4.36 -9.16 5.17
N ALA A 172 5.37 -9.38 4.33
CA ALA A 172 5.24 -9.95 3.00
C ALA A 172 5.11 -11.49 3.01
N VAL A 173 5.50 -12.16 4.09
CA VAL A 173 5.27 -13.60 4.27
C VAL A 173 3.75 -13.84 4.35
N PRO A 174 3.19 -14.74 3.50
CA PRO A 174 1.80 -15.14 3.64
C PRO A 174 1.63 -15.75 5.03
N LEU A 175 0.71 -15.22 5.83
CA LEU A 175 0.24 -15.85 7.07
C LEU A 175 -0.55 -17.10 6.69
N ALA A 176 0.12 -18.13 6.16
CA ALA A 176 -0.47 -19.36 5.67
C ALA A 176 -0.87 -20.34 6.79
N GLY A 177 -0.73 -19.96 8.07
CA GLY A 177 -0.75 -20.91 9.19
C GLY A 177 -1.77 -20.70 10.30
N ARG A 178 -2.81 -19.86 10.15
CA ARG A 178 -3.82 -19.64 11.23
C ARG A 178 -5.26 -20.01 10.86
N ARG A 179 -5.45 -21.03 10.03
CA ARG A 179 -6.72 -21.77 10.01
C ARG A 179 -6.61 -22.87 11.06
N ALA A 180 -7.15 -22.63 12.25
CA ALA A 180 -7.42 -23.74 13.16
C ALA A 180 -8.34 -24.73 12.44
N PRO A 181 -8.06 -26.04 12.46
CA PRO A 181 -9.03 -27.04 12.02
C PRO A 181 -10.32 -26.82 12.83
N LEU A 182 -11.44 -26.58 12.13
CA LEU A 182 -12.75 -26.73 12.77
C LEU A 182 -12.81 -28.16 13.29
N ALA A 183 -12.75 -28.33 14.61
CA ALA A 183 -12.97 -29.63 15.22
C ALA A 183 -14.35 -30.14 14.75
N PRO A 184 -14.46 -31.39 14.26
CA PRO A 184 -15.75 -31.93 13.90
C PRO A 184 -16.66 -31.90 15.13
N SER A 185 -17.85 -31.31 14.96
CA SER A 185 -18.93 -31.41 15.94
C SER A 185 -19.15 -32.91 16.21
N PRO A 186 -19.10 -33.39 17.46
CA PRO A 186 -19.45 -34.77 17.75
C PRO A 186 -20.89 -34.97 17.28
N ALA A 187 -21.06 -35.89 16.33
CA ALA A 187 -22.35 -36.42 15.96
C ALA A 187 -23.03 -36.92 17.24
N ARG A 188 -24.15 -36.29 17.60
CA ARG A 188 -25.08 -36.87 18.57
C ARG A 188 -25.93 -37.90 17.83
N ASP A 189 -25.33 -39.06 17.61
CA ASP A 189 -26.07 -40.29 17.39
C ASP A 189 -25.89 -41.16 18.64
N ALA A 190 -26.86 -41.12 19.55
CA ALA A 190 -27.25 -42.26 20.39
C ALA A 190 -28.48 -41.91 21.25
N SER A 191 -29.44 -42.84 21.17
CA SER A 191 -30.70 -43.05 21.92
C SER A 191 -31.87 -42.12 21.63
#